data_AF-A0ABD6F0K1-F1
#
_entry.id   AF-A0ABD6F0K1-F1
#
_cell.length_a   1.000
_cell.length_b   1.000
_cell.length_c   1.000
_cell.angle_alpha   90.00
_cell.angle_beta   90.00
_cell.angle_gamma   90.00
#
_symmetry.space_group_name_H-M   'P 1'
#
loop_
_entity.id
_entity.type
_entity.pdbx_description
1 polymer ?
#
loop_
_entity_poly.entity_id
_entity_poly.type
_entity_poly.pdbx_seq_one_letter_code
_entity_poly.pdbx_strand_id
1 'polypeptide(L)'
;MEAMSPDSLAKPKHSRFRHVYAKSVRRSEWYDTGAGHGLAVAVNPKMIALSVDVPAGGLVQIAKLCSMGKGHMELSKIKDHTGIVCDVKWNPFNDNVLATSSQDATVRIWHIDDMLRVRCLRISHTHSRRVHIVEWHPTVDNVLLSASMDGRIAMWDIEDDRIIYVIKECYATSLSLKFVFNSLFFYITM
;
A
#
# COMPACT_ATOMS: atom_id res chain seq x y z
N MET A 1 -21.09 -9.98 61.80
CA MET A 1 -20.26 -10.13 60.59
C MET A 1 -21.11 -10.88 59.57
N GLU A 2 -21.87 -10.15 58.76
CA GLU A 2 -22.65 -10.74 57.66
C GLU A 2 -21.79 -10.69 56.40
N ALA A 3 -21.57 -11.86 55.80
CA ALA A 3 -20.78 -12.00 54.58
C ALA A 3 -21.57 -11.43 53.39
N MET A 4 -20.95 -10.51 52.65
CA MET A 4 -21.45 -10.00 51.37
C MET A 4 -21.69 -11.16 50.40
N SER A 5 -22.91 -11.27 49.86
CA SER A 5 -23.26 -12.31 48.90
C SER A 5 -22.45 -12.17 47.60
N PRO A 6 -22.05 -13.28 46.94
CA PRO A 6 -21.20 -13.25 45.74
C PRO A 6 -21.89 -12.75 44.46
N ASP A 7 -23.10 -12.19 44.54
CA ASP A 7 -23.95 -11.86 43.39
C ASP A 7 -23.71 -10.47 42.77
N SER A 8 -22.71 -9.70 43.25
CA SER A 8 -22.41 -8.36 42.71
C SER A 8 -21.19 -8.31 41.78
N LEU A 9 -20.70 -9.45 41.27
CA LEU A 9 -19.66 -9.46 40.23
C LEU A 9 -20.29 -9.08 38.88
N ALA A 10 -20.01 -7.86 38.43
CA ALA A 10 -20.44 -7.37 37.12
C ALA A 10 -20.04 -8.38 36.02
N LYS A 11 -21.03 -8.96 35.33
CA LYS A 11 -20.79 -9.91 34.23
C LYS A 11 -19.82 -9.29 33.22
N PRO A 12 -18.77 -10.01 32.78
CA PRO A 12 -17.82 -9.48 31.83
C PRO A 12 -18.55 -9.06 30.55
N LYS A 13 -18.51 -7.78 30.22
CA LYS A 13 -19.12 -7.25 29.00
C LYS A 13 -18.37 -7.83 27.80
N HIS A 14 -19.04 -8.66 27.01
CA HIS A 14 -18.49 -9.16 25.76
C HIS A 14 -18.24 -8.00 24.78
N SER A 15 -17.22 -8.16 23.93
CA SER A 15 -16.96 -7.22 22.83
C SER A 15 -18.18 -7.09 21.92
N ARG A 16 -18.46 -5.85 21.48
CA ARG A 16 -19.52 -5.57 20.49
C ARG A 16 -19.27 -6.26 19.14
N PHE A 17 -18.04 -6.71 18.89
CA PHE A 17 -17.64 -7.38 17.66
C PHE A 17 -17.66 -8.91 17.74
N ARG A 18 -18.22 -9.49 18.81
CA ARG A 18 -18.26 -10.96 19.01
C ARG A 18 -18.98 -11.73 17.89
N HIS A 19 -19.87 -11.07 17.16
CA HIS A 19 -20.68 -11.67 16.09
C HIS A 19 -20.31 -11.16 14.69
N VAL A 20 -19.07 -10.71 14.50
CA VAL A 20 -18.55 -10.37 13.17
C VAL A 20 -18.12 -11.66 12.47
N TYR A 21 -18.66 -11.91 11.27
CA TYR A 21 -18.31 -13.04 10.42
C TYR A 21 -18.00 -12.58 9.00
N ALA A 22 -17.09 -13.29 8.35
CA ALA A 22 -16.76 -13.03 6.95
C ALA A 22 -17.89 -13.53 6.04
N LYS A 23 -18.31 -12.69 5.10
CA LYS A 23 -19.22 -13.08 4.03
C LYS A 23 -18.45 -13.02 2.71
N SER A 24 -18.27 -14.17 2.07
CA SER A 24 -17.65 -14.23 0.74
C SER A 24 -18.62 -13.74 -0.33
N VAL A 25 -18.10 -12.95 -1.27
CA VAL A 25 -18.83 -12.42 -2.43
C VAL A 25 -18.81 -13.42 -3.60
N ARG A 26 -19.81 -13.30 -4.49
CA ARG A 26 -19.92 -14.22 -5.63
C ARG A 26 -18.79 -13.99 -6.63
N ARG A 27 -18.36 -15.01 -7.37
CA ARG A 27 -17.29 -14.89 -8.38
C ARG A 27 -17.56 -13.83 -9.46
N SER A 28 -18.83 -13.55 -9.75
CA SER A 28 -19.24 -12.48 -10.67
C SER A 28 -18.90 -11.09 -10.15
N GLU A 29 -18.71 -10.96 -8.85
CA GLU A 29 -18.37 -9.73 -8.12
C GLU A 29 -16.89 -9.73 -7.72
N TRP A 30 -16.04 -10.48 -8.42
CA TRP A 30 -14.59 -10.46 -8.21
C TRP A 30 -13.92 -9.59 -9.26
N TYR A 31 -12.80 -8.97 -8.88
CA TYR A 31 -11.86 -8.44 -9.86
C TYR A 31 -11.03 -9.59 -10.42
N ASP A 32 -11.40 -10.09 -11.61
CA ASP A 32 -10.61 -11.08 -12.34
C ASP A 32 -9.62 -10.32 -13.25
N THR A 33 -8.37 -10.19 -12.79
CA THR A 33 -7.29 -9.54 -13.52
C THR A 33 -6.52 -10.48 -14.46
N GLY A 34 -6.94 -11.75 -14.53
CA GLY A 34 -6.31 -12.78 -15.35
C GLY A 34 -5.27 -13.62 -14.59
N ALA A 35 -4.52 -14.43 -15.33
CA ALA A 35 -3.47 -15.27 -14.78
C ALA A 35 -2.21 -14.43 -14.48
N GLY A 36 -1.68 -14.57 -13.27
CA GLY A 36 -0.46 -13.92 -12.82
C GLY A 36 -0.30 -14.01 -11.30
N HIS A 37 0.93 -13.85 -10.81
CA HIS A 37 1.17 -13.72 -9.38
C HIS A 37 1.06 -12.25 -8.99
N GLY A 38 -0.02 -11.92 -8.26
CA GLY A 38 -0.18 -10.61 -7.64
C GLY A 38 0.74 -10.48 -6.43
N LEU A 39 1.56 -9.43 -6.38
CA LEU A 39 2.51 -9.23 -5.29
C LEU A 39 1.99 -8.25 -4.23
N ALA A 40 1.31 -7.20 -4.67
CA ALA A 40 0.71 -6.20 -3.82
C ALA A 40 -0.62 -5.74 -4.40
N VAL A 41 -1.54 -5.40 -3.50
CA VAL A 41 -2.85 -4.82 -3.84
C VAL A 41 -3.10 -3.62 -2.93
N ALA A 42 -3.61 -2.54 -3.52
CA ALA A 42 -4.05 -1.36 -2.78
C ALA A 42 -5.39 -0.89 -3.31
N VAL A 43 -6.28 -0.52 -2.40
CA VAL A 43 -7.64 -0.09 -2.72
C VAL A 43 -7.88 1.25 -2.06
N ASN A 44 -8.53 2.16 -2.78
CA ASN A 44 -9.11 3.37 -2.24
C ASN A 44 -10.62 3.43 -2.57
N PRO A 45 -11.37 4.46 -2.15
CA PRO A 45 -12.80 4.54 -2.40
C PRO A 45 -13.20 4.52 -3.89
N LYS A 46 -12.30 4.87 -4.81
CA LYS A 46 -12.57 4.98 -6.26
C LYS A 46 -12.03 3.81 -7.07
N MET A 47 -10.87 3.27 -6.70
CA MET A 47 -10.02 2.45 -7.55
C MET A 47 -9.31 1.34 -6.76
N ILE A 48 -8.99 0.27 -7.48
CA ILE A 48 -8.12 -0.81 -7.04
C ILE A 48 -6.88 -0.83 -7.93
N ALA A 49 -5.71 -0.95 -7.31
CA ALA A 49 -4.42 -1.14 -7.96
C ALA A 49 -3.86 -2.51 -7.56
N LEU A 50 -3.40 -3.28 -8.54
CA LEU A 50 -2.80 -4.59 -8.37
C LEU A 50 -1.45 -4.60 -9.08
N SER A 51 -0.37 -4.93 -8.38
CA SER A 51 0.89 -5.28 -9.04
C SER A 51 0.86 -6.74 -9.47
N VAL A 52 1.20 -6.97 -10.73
CA VAL A 52 1.29 -8.30 -11.33
C VAL A 52 2.69 -8.50 -11.85
N ASP A 53 3.30 -9.61 -11.45
CA ASP A 53 4.58 -10.02 -11.99
C ASP A 53 4.41 -10.51 -13.43
N VAL A 54 5.17 -9.92 -14.35
CA VAL A 54 5.24 -10.34 -15.75
C VAL A 54 6.70 -10.47 -16.18
N PRO A 55 7.05 -11.42 -17.08
CA PRO A 55 8.44 -11.61 -17.51
C PRO A 55 9.11 -10.37 -18.13
N ALA A 56 8.31 -9.43 -18.63
CA ALA A 56 8.77 -8.20 -19.27
C ALA A 56 9.00 -7.02 -18.30
N GLY A 57 8.91 -7.24 -16.98
CA GLY A 57 9.07 -6.20 -15.96
C GLY A 57 7.88 -6.12 -15.01
N GLY A 58 7.71 -4.99 -14.34
CA GLY A 58 6.61 -4.79 -13.39
C GLY A 58 5.37 -4.22 -14.06
N LEU A 59 4.23 -4.93 -13.98
CA LEU A 59 2.93 -4.42 -14.42
C LEU A 59 2.11 -3.98 -13.21
N VAL A 60 1.53 -2.78 -13.26
CA VAL A 60 0.45 -2.40 -12.33
C VAL A 60 -0.84 -2.25 -13.11
N GLN A 61 -1.87 -3.00 -12.73
CA GLN A 61 -3.22 -2.89 -13.26
C GLN A 61 -4.06 -2.04 -12.33
N ILE A 62 -4.83 -1.12 -12.91
CA ILE A 62 -5.72 -0.24 -12.16
C ILE A 62 -7.12 -0.39 -12.75
N ALA A 63 -8.10 -0.60 -11.86
CA ALA A 63 -9.50 -0.68 -12.20
C ALA A 63 -10.32 0.24 -11.30
N LYS A 64 -11.48 0.69 -11.79
CA LYS A 64 -12.48 1.37 -10.96
C LYS A 64 -13.17 0.38 -10.02
N LEU A 65 -13.51 0.84 -8.83
CA LEU A 65 -14.16 0.00 -7.83
C LEU A 65 -15.55 -0.45 -8.28
N CYS A 66 -16.27 0.37 -9.04
CA CYS A 66 -17.61 0.05 -9.53
C CYS A 66 -17.65 -0.94 -10.71
N SER A 67 -16.51 -1.19 -11.37
CA SER A 67 -16.44 -2.05 -12.55
C SER A 67 -16.06 -3.48 -12.17
N MET A 68 -17.05 -4.27 -11.72
CA MET A 68 -16.87 -5.67 -11.32
C MET A 68 -17.15 -6.63 -12.49
N GLY A 69 -16.53 -7.82 -12.45
CA GLY A 69 -16.86 -8.93 -13.34
C GLY A 69 -16.04 -9.00 -14.63
N LYS A 70 -15.95 -10.21 -15.18
CA LYS A 70 -15.10 -10.54 -16.34
C LYS A 70 -15.64 -9.90 -17.62
N GLY A 71 -14.80 -9.13 -18.32
CA GLY A 71 -15.12 -8.57 -19.64
C GLY A 71 -15.81 -7.20 -19.66
N HIS A 72 -16.18 -6.64 -18.51
CA HIS A 72 -16.79 -5.29 -18.38
C HIS A 72 -15.89 -4.27 -17.66
N MET A 73 -14.66 -4.68 -17.34
CA MET A 73 -13.75 -3.88 -16.53
C MET A 73 -12.81 -3.05 -17.41
N GLU A 74 -12.94 -1.73 -17.34
CA GLU A 74 -11.92 -0.82 -17.88
C GLU A 74 -10.66 -0.96 -17.03
N LEU A 75 -9.57 -1.40 -17.68
CA LEU A 75 -8.28 -1.59 -17.03
C LEU A 75 -7.25 -0.64 -17.62
N SER A 76 -6.64 0.16 -16.76
CA SER A 76 -5.41 0.86 -17.09
C SER A 76 -4.20 0.05 -16.65
N LYS A 77 -3.09 0.22 -17.38
CA LYS A 77 -1.88 -0.59 -17.22
C LYS A 77 -0.67 0.33 -17.16
N ILE A 78 0.10 0.24 -16.09
CA ILE A 78 1.38 0.93 -15.91
C ILE A 78 2.48 -0.08 -16.17
N LYS A 79 3.37 0.21 -17.12
CA LYS A 79 4.43 -0.71 -17.58
C LYS A 79 5.82 -0.09 -17.58
N ASP A 80 5.97 1.08 -16.96
CA ASP A 80 7.21 1.85 -17.06
C ASP A 80 8.31 1.34 -16.11
N HIS A 81 7.98 0.47 -15.15
CA HIS A 81 8.96 -0.19 -14.29
C HIS A 81 9.67 -1.32 -15.03
N THR A 82 11.00 -1.30 -15.01
CA THR A 82 11.82 -2.32 -15.69
C THR A 82 11.99 -3.59 -14.84
N GLY A 83 11.72 -3.49 -13.55
CA GLY A 83 11.72 -4.59 -12.59
C GLY A 83 10.35 -4.81 -11.97
N ILE A 84 10.21 -5.92 -11.26
CA ILE A 84 9.00 -6.33 -10.56
C ILE A 84 8.57 -5.23 -9.57
N VAL A 85 7.28 -4.85 -9.59
CA VAL A 85 6.71 -3.92 -8.61
C VAL A 85 6.49 -4.65 -7.28
N CYS A 86 7.23 -4.26 -6.25
CA CYS A 86 7.22 -4.90 -4.94
C CYS A 86 6.04 -4.44 -4.07
N ASP A 87 5.70 -3.16 -4.10
CA ASP A 87 4.60 -2.61 -3.31
C ASP A 87 3.89 -1.47 -4.05
N VAL A 88 2.61 -1.30 -3.72
CA VAL A 88 1.72 -0.26 -4.25
C VAL A 88 0.91 0.35 -3.11
N LYS A 89 0.81 1.68 -3.05
CA LYS A 89 0.05 2.40 -2.02
C LYS A 89 -0.59 3.67 -2.55
N TRP A 90 -1.88 3.85 -2.28
CA TRP A 90 -2.59 5.11 -2.56
C TRP A 90 -2.23 6.18 -1.53
N ASN A 91 -2.16 7.44 -1.96
CA ASN A 91 -2.00 8.57 -1.04
C ASN A 91 -3.29 8.71 -0.18
N PRO A 92 -3.19 8.75 1.17
CA PRO A 92 -4.34 8.90 2.05
C PRO A 92 -5.08 10.25 1.93
N PHE A 93 -4.44 11.28 1.36
CA PHE A 93 -5.02 12.61 1.15
C PHE A 93 -5.54 12.84 -0.27
N ASN A 94 -5.14 11.98 -1.23
CA ASN A 94 -5.53 12.12 -2.62
C ASN A 94 -5.75 10.77 -3.31
N ASP A 95 -7.02 10.43 -3.55
CA ASP A 95 -7.45 9.18 -4.20
C ASP A 95 -6.92 9.01 -5.64
N ASN A 96 -6.43 10.06 -6.26
CA ASN A 96 -5.90 10.01 -7.62
C ASN A 96 -4.38 9.83 -7.64
N VAL A 97 -3.71 9.73 -6.49
CA VAL A 97 -2.25 9.60 -6.40
C VAL A 97 -1.84 8.23 -5.88
N LEU A 98 -0.97 7.55 -6.62
CA LEU A 98 -0.45 6.22 -6.31
C LEU A 98 1.07 6.24 -6.23
N ALA A 99 1.65 5.62 -5.20
CA ALA A 99 3.07 5.31 -5.12
C ALA A 99 3.33 3.84 -5.45
N THR A 100 4.40 3.57 -6.19
CA THR A 100 4.86 2.22 -6.53
C THR A 100 6.35 2.09 -6.23
N SER A 101 6.76 0.95 -5.67
CA SER A 101 8.17 0.57 -5.48
C SER A 101 8.53 -0.62 -6.36
N SER A 102 9.78 -0.69 -6.82
CA SER A 102 10.20 -1.77 -7.71
C SER A 102 11.60 -2.30 -7.42
N GLN A 103 11.84 -3.51 -7.93
CA GLN A 103 13.17 -4.11 -8.00
C GLN A 103 14.15 -3.34 -8.90
N ASP A 104 13.65 -2.43 -9.75
CA ASP A 104 14.49 -1.52 -10.55
C ASP A 104 15.18 -0.40 -9.73
N ALA A 105 15.08 -0.46 -8.39
CA ALA A 105 15.61 0.52 -7.45
C ALA A 105 14.92 1.89 -7.48
N THR A 106 13.78 2.01 -8.17
CA THR A 106 13.03 3.28 -8.24
C THR A 106 11.75 3.25 -7.40
N VAL A 107 11.38 4.42 -6.92
CA VAL A 107 10.03 4.72 -6.41
C VAL A 107 9.38 5.68 -7.39
N ARG A 108 8.16 5.38 -7.83
CA ARG A 108 7.43 6.22 -8.78
C ARG A 108 6.10 6.68 -8.21
N ILE A 109 5.76 7.93 -8.51
CA ILE A 109 4.51 8.56 -8.12
C ILE A 109 3.67 8.79 -9.37
N TRP A 110 2.42 8.37 -9.32
CA TRP A 110 1.50 8.38 -10.43
C TRP A 110 0.27 9.21 -10.08
N HIS A 111 -0.22 9.96 -11.06
CA HIS A 111 -1.56 10.52 -11.05
C HIS A 111 -2.45 9.69 -11.97
N ILE A 112 -3.60 9.28 -11.46
CA ILE A 112 -4.62 8.53 -12.20
C ILE A 112 -5.92 9.33 -12.15
N ASP A 113 -6.38 9.79 -13.31
CA ASP A 113 -7.64 10.52 -13.40
C ASP A 113 -8.87 9.58 -13.32
N ASP A 114 -10.07 10.16 -13.19
CA ASP A 114 -11.32 9.39 -13.13
C ASP A 114 -11.64 8.65 -14.46
N MET A 115 -10.86 8.88 -15.53
CA MET A 115 -10.93 8.15 -16.81
C MET A 115 -9.81 7.10 -16.91
N LEU A 116 -9.15 6.77 -15.80
CA LEU A 116 -8.03 5.82 -15.69
C LEU A 116 -6.81 6.20 -16.55
N ARG A 117 -6.66 7.46 -16.94
CA ARG A 117 -5.44 7.93 -17.60
C ARG A 117 -4.35 8.10 -16.57
N VAL A 118 -3.22 7.45 -16.84
CA VAL A 118 -2.05 7.44 -15.96
C VAL A 118 -1.04 8.46 -16.43
N ARG A 119 -0.53 9.27 -15.50
CA ARG A 119 0.60 10.17 -15.71
C ARG A 119 1.64 9.93 -14.63
N CYS A 120 2.89 9.70 -15.02
CA CYS A 120 4.01 9.72 -14.08
C CYS A 120 4.24 11.15 -13.61
N LEU A 121 4.16 11.37 -12.29
CA LEU A 121 4.45 12.67 -11.68
C LEU A 121 5.93 12.79 -11.32
N ARG A 122 6.50 11.74 -10.71
CA ARG A 122 7.88 11.73 -10.18
C ARG A 122 8.50 10.35 -10.25
N ILE A 123 9.82 10.33 -10.37
CA ILE A 123 10.66 9.11 -10.31
C ILE A 123 11.82 9.40 -9.38
N SER A 124 11.86 8.73 -8.23
CA SER A 124 12.97 8.82 -7.29
C SER A 124 13.97 7.70 -7.56
N HIS A 125 15.25 8.09 -7.65
CA HIS A 125 16.41 7.22 -7.88
C HIS A 125 17.34 7.17 -6.66
N THR A 126 16.81 7.43 -5.47
CA THR A 126 17.68 7.57 -4.30
C THR A 126 18.24 6.23 -3.81
N HIS A 127 17.52 5.13 -4.06
CA HIS A 127 17.96 3.81 -3.68
C HIS A 127 18.86 3.20 -4.75
N SER A 128 19.88 2.45 -4.34
CA SER A 128 20.82 1.77 -5.25
C SER A 128 20.49 0.29 -5.47
N ARG A 129 19.49 -0.24 -4.77
CA ARG A 129 18.99 -1.61 -4.86
C ARG A 129 17.47 -1.64 -4.79
N ARG A 130 16.90 -2.83 -5.02
CA ARG A 130 15.45 -3.09 -4.99
C ARG A 130 14.75 -2.42 -3.79
N VAL A 131 13.69 -1.68 -4.09
CA VAL A 131 12.85 -1.02 -3.08
C VAL A 131 11.71 -1.98 -2.76
N HIS A 132 11.64 -2.40 -1.49
CA HIS A 132 10.69 -3.40 -1.06
C HIS A 132 9.35 -2.79 -0.66
N ILE A 133 9.38 -1.63 -0.02
CA ILE A 133 8.20 -1.04 0.63
C ILE A 133 8.14 0.44 0.32
N VAL A 134 6.93 0.91 0.11
CA VAL A 134 6.57 2.32 0.14
C VAL A 134 5.42 2.50 1.11
N GLU A 135 5.41 3.56 1.90
CA GLU A 135 4.34 3.86 2.84
C GLU A 135 4.13 5.37 2.93
N TRP A 136 2.91 5.83 2.66
CA TRP A 136 2.57 7.24 2.82
C TRP A 136 2.47 7.62 4.28
N HIS A 137 2.88 8.84 4.60
CA HIS A 137 2.70 9.38 5.92
C HIS A 137 1.20 9.60 6.18
N PRO A 138 0.64 9.11 7.31
CA PRO A 138 -0.81 9.09 7.48
C PRO A 138 -1.41 10.44 7.92
N THR A 139 -0.59 11.41 8.33
CA THR A 139 -1.07 12.75 8.80
C THR A 139 -0.46 13.95 8.10
N VAL A 140 0.52 13.75 7.21
CA VAL A 140 1.23 14.86 6.53
C VAL A 140 1.19 14.52 5.05
N ASP A 141 0.58 15.42 4.27
CA ASP A 141 0.44 15.23 2.84
C ASP A 141 1.80 15.25 2.14
N ASN A 142 1.90 14.57 1.00
CA ASN A 142 3.08 14.49 0.14
C ASN A 142 4.35 13.91 0.80
N VAL A 143 4.26 13.39 2.03
CA VAL A 143 5.38 12.70 2.68
C VAL A 143 5.27 11.19 2.47
N LEU A 144 6.35 10.58 1.99
CA LEU A 144 6.44 9.15 1.70
C LEU A 144 7.68 8.55 2.36
N LEU A 145 7.57 7.34 2.88
CA LEU A 145 8.71 6.51 3.25
C LEU A 145 8.95 5.44 2.19
N SER A 146 10.21 5.10 1.97
CA SER A 146 10.58 3.88 1.27
C SER A 146 11.74 3.15 1.93
N ALA A 147 11.72 1.82 1.87
CA ALA A 147 12.78 0.93 2.32
C ALA A 147 13.37 0.15 1.15
N SER A 148 14.69 0.07 1.11
CA SER A 148 15.42 -0.69 0.10
C SER A 148 16.38 -1.70 0.71
N MET A 149 16.72 -2.71 -0.11
CA MET A 149 17.77 -3.68 0.18
C MET A 149 19.18 -3.07 0.16
N ASP A 150 19.32 -1.78 -0.15
CA ASP A 150 20.57 -1.03 0.04
C ASP A 150 20.87 -0.75 1.53
N GLY A 151 19.98 -1.17 2.44
CA GLY A 151 20.08 -0.95 3.87
C GLY A 151 19.70 0.47 4.27
N ARG A 152 18.95 1.19 3.43
CA ARG A 152 18.49 2.55 3.68
C ARG A 152 16.97 2.62 3.70
N ILE A 153 16.48 3.40 4.64
CA ILE A 153 15.11 3.90 4.66
C ILE A 153 15.19 5.39 4.42
N ALA A 154 14.39 5.90 3.51
CA ALA A 154 14.39 7.32 3.22
C ALA A 154 12.98 7.88 3.20
N MET A 155 12.90 9.12 3.68
CA MET A 155 11.68 9.90 3.80
C MET A 155 11.76 11.06 2.82
N TRP A 156 10.74 11.18 1.99
CA TRP A 156 10.67 12.10 0.86
C TRP A 156 9.56 13.09 1.07
N ASP A 157 9.82 14.32 0.66
CA ASP A 157 8.81 15.31 0.35
C ASP A 157 8.60 15.29 -1.16
N ILE A 158 7.42 14.85 -1.61
CA ILE A 158 7.11 14.67 -3.04
C ILE A 158 6.84 16.01 -3.73
N GLU A 159 6.37 17.00 -2.98
CA GLU A 159 6.06 18.32 -3.53
C GLU A 159 7.35 19.07 -3.87
N ASP A 160 8.27 19.13 -2.91
CA ASP A 160 9.58 19.77 -3.03
C ASP A 160 10.65 18.88 -3.71
N ASP A 161 10.31 17.64 -4.06
CA ASP A 161 11.19 16.63 -4.65
C ASP A 161 12.52 16.47 -3.89
N ARG A 162 12.43 16.46 -2.55
CA ARG A 162 13.60 16.42 -1.66
C ARG A 162 13.54 15.27 -0.68
N ILE A 163 14.72 14.88 -0.23
CA ILE A 163 14.90 13.89 0.82
C ILE A 163 14.89 14.63 2.15
N ILE A 164 13.90 14.36 2.99
CA ILE A 164 13.80 14.95 4.33
C ILE A 164 14.78 14.25 5.27
N TYR A 165 14.81 12.91 5.22
CA TYR A 165 15.62 12.12 6.13
C TYR A 165 16.04 10.78 5.52
N VAL A 166 17.22 10.30 5.90
CA VAL A 166 17.73 8.98 5.51
C VAL A 166 18.28 8.26 6.72
N ILE A 167 17.73 7.09 6.99
CA ILE A 167 18.25 6.14 7.96
C ILE A 167 19.11 5.15 7.20
N LYS A 168 20.32 4.95 7.69
CA LYS A 168 21.31 4.05 7.11
C LYS A 168 21.46 2.82 8.00
N GLU A 169 22.10 1.79 7.46
CA GLU A 169 22.47 0.56 8.18
C GLU A 169 21.27 -0.29 8.65
N CYS A 170 20.13 -0.18 7.97
CA CYS A 170 18.96 -1.04 8.17
C CYS A 170 19.08 -2.32 7.35
N TYR A 171 20.04 -3.19 7.72
CA TYR A 171 20.28 -4.46 7.03
C TYR A 171 19.30 -5.55 7.49
N ALA A 172 18.02 -5.42 7.14
CA ALA A 172 17.06 -6.51 7.33
C ALA A 172 16.71 -7.16 6.00
N THR A 173 16.58 -8.48 6.01
CA THR A 173 16.15 -9.27 4.85
C THR A 173 14.64 -9.26 4.67
N SER A 174 13.90 -9.10 5.76
CA SER A 174 12.46 -8.89 5.79
C SER A 174 12.21 -7.55 6.47
N LEU A 175 11.58 -6.61 5.77
CA LEU A 175 11.19 -5.34 6.37
C LEU A 175 9.66 -5.29 6.33
N SER A 176 9.03 -4.90 7.44
CA SER A 176 7.73 -4.25 7.41
C SER A 176 7.93 -2.84 7.91
N LEU A 177 7.43 -1.86 7.15
CA LEU A 177 7.40 -0.47 7.56
C LEU A 177 5.96 -0.04 7.76
N LYS A 178 5.67 0.46 8.97
CA LYS A 178 4.37 1.04 9.30
C LYS A 178 4.53 2.22 10.23
N PHE A 179 3.83 3.31 9.92
CA PHE A 179 3.68 4.42 10.84
C PHE A 179 2.81 4.01 12.03
N VAL A 180 3.18 4.45 13.23
CA VAL A 180 2.36 4.36 14.44
C VAL A 180 1.27 5.43 14.38
N PHE A 181 0.08 5.16 14.92
CA PHE A 181 -1.00 6.15 15.05
C PHE A 181 -0.44 7.44 15.70
N ASN A 182 -0.62 8.58 15.02
CA ASN A 182 -0.06 9.92 15.28
C ASN A 182 1.31 10.24 14.62
N SER A 183 1.86 9.33 13.82
CA SER A 183 2.89 9.58 12.80
C SER A 183 4.27 10.07 13.27
N LEU A 184 4.52 10.15 14.58
CA LEU A 184 5.83 10.54 15.10
C LEU A 184 6.87 9.42 15.00
N PHE A 185 6.41 8.16 14.96
CA PHE A 185 7.26 6.98 14.93
C PHE A 185 6.78 6.03 13.83
N PHE A 186 7.70 5.28 13.24
CA PHE A 186 7.41 4.09 12.46
C PHE A 186 8.15 2.91 13.11
N TYR A 187 7.59 1.72 13.01
CA TYR A 187 8.29 0.51 13.44
C TYR A 187 8.79 -0.25 12.21
N ILE A 188 9.97 -0.83 12.39
CA ILE A 188 10.59 -1.76 11.46
C ILE A 188 10.51 -3.13 12.11
N THR A 189 9.80 -4.07 11.49
CA THR A 189 10.00 -5.49 11.85
C THR A 189 11.04 -6.06 10.92
N MET A 190 12.18 -6.49 11.49
CA MET A 190 13.28 -7.17 10.80
C MET A 190 13.08 -8.69 10.80
#